data_AF-A0A2S7QCB9-F1
#
_entry.id   AF-A0A2S7QCB9-F1
#
_cell.length_a   1.000
_cell.length_b   1.000
_cell.length_c   1.000
_cell.angle_alpha   90.00
_cell.angle_beta   90.00
_cell.angle_gamma   90.00
#
_symmetry.space_group_name_H-M   'P 1'
#
loop_
_entity.id
_entity.type
_entity.pdbx_description
1 polymer ?
#
loop_
_entity_poly.entity_id
_entity_poly.type
_entity_poly.pdbx_seq_one_letter_code
_entity_poly.pdbx_strand_id
1 'polypeptide(L)'
;MGSNSSSIAAFCREMNDYTSELCKKYPNKFGFFATLPSLEDTATCIEEIRYALEELKADGVNLLTSYGGKYLGHPDFKPIWDELDRLAAIVFIHPGLETAGDPIMEPRTLPKPIFDWTHETTRTAAHLITTDTLRTHPACRVILPHGGGTFPYIVHRIAHLSEGFNLMDKTADEFLDEAKNFYFDLAFAGYEDTLRLLLDFAKPGHVLYGTDYPFGRENMVKTQVEQIDNALKNRADAKLILQDAALQLWPRFKKVSNV
;
A
#
# COMPACT_ATOMS: atom_id res chain seq x y z
N MET A 1 -30.48 4.13 -0.45
CA MET A 1 -31.15 4.45 -1.75
C MET A 1 -30.08 5.09 -2.61
N GLY A 2 -29.40 4.42 -3.54
CA GLY A 2 -29.92 3.66 -4.69
C GLY A 2 -29.48 4.27 -6.03
N SER A 3 -28.67 5.34 -6.06
CA SER A 3 -28.20 5.99 -7.30
C SER A 3 -26.76 6.50 -7.14
N ASN A 4 -25.76 5.73 -7.62
CA ASN A 4 -24.42 6.20 -8.08
C ASN A 4 -23.36 5.08 -8.24
N SER A 5 -23.63 3.81 -7.92
CA SER A 5 -22.59 2.76 -8.08
C SER A 5 -22.14 2.60 -9.52
N SER A 6 -23.08 2.64 -10.49
CA SER A 6 -22.72 2.57 -11.92
C SER A 6 -21.96 3.81 -12.41
N SER A 7 -22.18 5.00 -11.82
CA SER A 7 -21.44 6.21 -12.20
C SER A 7 -20.03 6.21 -11.61
N ILE A 8 -19.86 5.68 -10.40
CA ILE A 8 -18.53 5.51 -9.78
C ILE A 8 -17.72 4.47 -10.57
N ALA A 9 -18.32 3.32 -10.90
CA ALA A 9 -17.63 2.30 -11.68
C ALA A 9 -17.24 2.80 -13.08
N ALA A 10 -18.13 3.51 -13.77
CA ALA A 10 -17.81 4.14 -15.06
C ALA A 10 -16.69 5.17 -14.93
N PHE A 11 -16.65 5.94 -13.83
CA PHE A 11 -15.58 6.91 -13.60
C PHE A 11 -14.24 6.24 -13.31
N CYS A 12 -14.21 5.17 -12.50
CA CYS A 12 -13.00 4.36 -12.30
C CYS A 12 -12.49 3.81 -13.63
N ARG A 13 -13.39 3.28 -14.48
CA ARG A 13 -13.06 2.79 -15.82
C ARG A 13 -12.42 3.88 -16.68
N GLU A 14 -13.03 5.07 -16.73
CA GLU A 14 -12.51 6.22 -17.50
C GLU A 14 -11.11 6.64 -17.02
N MET A 15 -10.91 6.70 -15.69
CA MET A 15 -9.60 7.02 -15.11
C MET A 15 -8.55 5.97 -15.48
N ASN A 16 -8.89 4.69 -15.42
CA ASN A 16 -8.00 3.60 -15.75
C ASN A 16 -7.64 3.60 -17.24
N ASP A 17 -8.61 3.81 -18.13
CA ASP A 17 -8.38 3.92 -19.57
C ASP A 17 -7.46 5.11 -19.89
N TYR A 18 -7.76 6.30 -19.35
CA TYR A 18 -6.92 7.49 -19.53
C TYR A 18 -5.48 7.26 -19.05
N THR A 19 -5.32 6.67 -17.87
CA THR A 19 -3.99 6.45 -17.28
C THR A 19 -3.22 5.39 -18.06
N SER A 20 -3.91 4.35 -18.55
CA SER A 20 -3.32 3.34 -19.44
C SER A 20 -2.80 3.97 -20.74
N GLU A 21 -3.58 4.85 -21.39
CA GLU A 21 -3.16 5.56 -22.59
C GLU A 21 -1.94 6.47 -22.34
N LEU A 22 -1.89 7.13 -21.18
CA LEU A 22 -0.72 7.92 -20.78
C LEU A 22 0.53 7.04 -20.59
N CYS A 23 0.37 5.88 -19.95
CA CYS A 23 1.47 4.92 -19.77
C CYS A 23 1.95 4.35 -21.12
N LYS A 24 1.05 4.07 -22.07
CA LYS A 24 1.40 3.64 -23.43
C LYS A 24 2.20 4.71 -24.19
N LYS A 25 1.95 6.00 -23.93
CA LYS A 25 2.73 7.11 -24.51
C LYS A 25 4.15 7.20 -23.93
N TYR A 26 4.35 6.78 -22.68
CA TYR A 26 5.64 6.84 -21.99
C TYR A 26 5.98 5.54 -21.23
N PRO A 27 6.10 4.40 -21.91
CA PRO A 27 6.12 3.07 -21.28
C PRO A 27 7.37 2.81 -20.43
N ASN A 28 8.46 3.54 -20.70
CA ASN A 28 9.72 3.48 -19.95
C ASN A 28 9.79 4.49 -18.79
N LYS A 29 8.74 5.28 -18.56
CA LYS A 29 8.67 6.29 -17.51
C LYS A 29 7.53 6.05 -16.53
N PHE A 30 6.39 5.57 -17.01
CA PHE A 30 5.18 5.45 -16.21
C PHE A 30 4.62 4.03 -16.19
N GLY A 31 4.15 3.69 -15.00
CA GLY A 31 3.19 2.63 -14.74
C GLY A 31 2.03 3.20 -13.94
N PHE A 32 1.04 2.37 -13.67
CA PHE A 32 -0.11 2.80 -12.91
C PHE A 32 -0.75 1.67 -12.11
N PHE A 33 -1.26 2.04 -10.94
CA PHE A 33 -2.17 1.24 -10.17
C PHE A 33 -3.60 1.56 -10.60
N ALA A 34 -4.42 0.54 -10.81
CA ALA A 34 -5.82 0.71 -11.15
C ALA A 34 -6.59 1.33 -9.97
N THR A 35 -7.45 2.31 -10.28
CA THR A 35 -8.46 2.80 -9.35
C THR A 35 -9.67 1.87 -9.42
N LEU A 36 -10.20 1.45 -8.27
CA LEU A 36 -11.29 0.49 -8.20
C LEU A 36 -12.57 1.12 -7.63
N PRO A 37 -13.76 0.61 -8.03
CA PRO A 37 -15.01 0.88 -7.33
C PRO A 37 -14.96 0.42 -5.87
N SER A 38 -15.95 0.85 -5.07
CA SER A 38 -16.07 0.38 -3.67
C SER A 38 -16.09 -1.14 -3.59
N LEU A 39 -15.36 -1.70 -2.62
CA LEU A 39 -15.29 -3.14 -2.38
C LEU A 39 -16.64 -3.70 -1.87
N GLU A 40 -17.53 -2.82 -1.39
CA GLU A 40 -18.91 -3.18 -1.05
C GLU A 40 -19.74 -3.57 -2.29
N ASP A 41 -19.35 -3.11 -3.48
CA ASP A 41 -19.88 -3.59 -4.76
C ASP A 41 -18.92 -4.65 -5.32
N THR A 42 -18.86 -5.80 -4.63
CA THR A 42 -17.86 -6.85 -4.86
C THR A 42 -17.81 -7.33 -6.31
N ALA A 43 -18.96 -7.53 -6.96
CA ALA A 43 -19.02 -8.00 -8.34
C ALA A 43 -18.41 -6.99 -9.31
N THR A 44 -18.82 -5.72 -9.21
CA THR A 44 -18.31 -4.64 -10.05
C THR A 44 -16.82 -4.38 -9.81
N CYS A 45 -16.37 -4.48 -8.55
CA CYS A 45 -14.96 -4.36 -8.20
C CYS A 45 -14.11 -5.47 -8.86
N ILE A 46 -14.56 -6.73 -8.80
CA ILE A 46 -13.88 -7.88 -9.44
C ILE A 46 -13.82 -7.72 -10.96
N GLU A 47 -14.89 -7.24 -11.60
CA GLU A 47 -14.90 -6.97 -13.04
C GLU A 47 -13.87 -5.90 -13.42
N GLU A 48 -13.75 -4.83 -12.63
CA GLU A 48 -12.75 -3.79 -12.87
C GLU A 48 -11.31 -4.29 -12.62
N ILE A 49 -11.08 -5.12 -11.58
CA ILE A 49 -9.79 -5.74 -11.31
C ILE A 49 -9.32 -6.55 -12.51
N ARG A 50 -10.20 -7.40 -13.05
CA ARG A 50 -9.90 -8.22 -14.24
C ARG A 50 -9.58 -7.36 -15.43
N TYR A 51 -10.44 -6.39 -15.74
CA TYR A 51 -10.21 -5.49 -16.87
C TYR A 51 -8.88 -4.73 -16.75
N ALA A 52 -8.60 -4.13 -15.60
CA ALA A 52 -7.41 -3.33 -15.43
C ALA A 52 -6.11 -4.15 -15.47
N LEU A 53 -6.07 -5.32 -14.82
CA LEU A 53 -4.86 -6.16 -14.78
C LEU A 53 -4.69 -7.01 -16.05
N GLU A 54 -5.76 -7.58 -16.60
CA GLU A 54 -5.70 -8.47 -17.75
C GLU A 54 -5.74 -7.71 -19.09
N GLU A 55 -6.57 -6.68 -19.23
CA GLU A 55 -6.68 -5.94 -20.51
C GLU A 55 -5.75 -4.74 -20.56
N LEU A 56 -5.80 -3.85 -19.55
CA LEU A 56 -4.99 -2.63 -19.54
C LEU A 56 -3.55 -2.85 -19.11
N LYS A 57 -3.23 -4.02 -18.56
CA LYS A 57 -1.91 -4.39 -18.01
C LYS A 57 -1.44 -3.41 -16.93
N ALA A 58 -2.35 -2.99 -16.06
CA ALA A 58 -2.02 -2.19 -14.89
C ALA A 58 -0.96 -2.90 -14.03
N ASP A 59 -0.11 -2.12 -13.37
CA ASP A 59 1.01 -2.60 -12.55
C ASP A 59 0.57 -3.11 -11.18
N GLY A 60 -0.70 -2.92 -10.85
CA GLY A 60 -1.32 -3.33 -9.61
C GLY A 60 -2.67 -2.64 -9.44
N VAL A 61 -3.22 -2.73 -8.24
CA VAL A 61 -4.43 -2.01 -7.83
C VAL A 61 -4.16 -1.10 -6.63
N ASN A 62 -4.91 0.00 -6.54
CA ASN A 62 -4.91 0.86 -5.37
C ASN A 62 -6.17 0.62 -4.53
N LEU A 63 -6.00 0.28 -3.25
CA LEU A 63 -7.07 0.14 -2.28
C LEU A 63 -6.96 1.22 -1.20
N LEU A 64 -8.09 1.59 -0.61
CA LEU A 64 -8.12 2.36 0.62
C LEU A 64 -8.02 1.42 1.83
N THR A 65 -7.60 1.95 2.97
CA THR A 65 -7.44 1.18 4.22
C THR A 65 -8.73 0.52 4.70
N SER A 66 -9.90 1.04 4.32
CA SER A 66 -11.22 0.55 4.74
C SER A 66 -12.33 0.96 3.77
N TYR A 67 -13.40 0.16 3.73
CA TYR A 67 -14.62 0.40 2.95
C TYR A 67 -15.86 0.02 3.78
N GLY A 68 -16.93 0.79 3.74
CA GLY A 68 -18.15 0.55 4.51
C GLY A 68 -17.93 0.42 6.03
N GLY A 69 -16.90 1.08 6.57
CA GLY A 69 -16.49 0.92 7.97
C GLY A 69 -15.82 -0.43 8.30
N LYS A 70 -15.35 -1.17 7.29
CA LYS A 70 -14.66 -2.47 7.42
C LYS A 70 -13.21 -2.35 6.95
N TYR A 71 -12.27 -2.93 7.69
CA TYR A 71 -10.90 -3.08 7.23
C TYR A 71 -10.78 -4.17 6.16
N LEU A 72 -9.69 -4.13 5.39
CA LEU A 72 -9.51 -4.99 4.21
C LEU A 72 -9.47 -6.49 4.52
N GLY A 73 -9.15 -6.88 5.75
CA GLY A 73 -9.19 -8.29 6.17
C GLY A 73 -10.59 -8.81 6.53
N HIS A 74 -11.64 -7.99 6.38
CA HIS A 74 -13.00 -8.40 6.71
C HIS A 74 -13.48 -9.52 5.75
N PRO A 75 -14.22 -10.54 6.23
CA PRO A 75 -14.67 -11.68 5.41
C PRO A 75 -15.41 -11.29 4.13
N ASP A 76 -16.20 -10.22 4.16
CA ASP A 76 -16.92 -9.69 2.98
C ASP A 76 -15.99 -9.34 1.80
N PHE A 77 -14.73 -9.00 2.07
CA PHE A 77 -13.75 -8.67 1.03
C PHE A 77 -12.93 -9.88 0.59
N LYS A 78 -13.15 -11.07 1.17
CA LYS A 78 -12.44 -12.29 0.79
C LYS A 78 -12.55 -12.60 -0.71
N PRO A 79 -13.72 -12.50 -1.38
CA PRO A 79 -13.81 -12.76 -2.83
C PRO A 79 -12.93 -11.82 -3.67
N ILE A 80 -12.65 -10.62 -3.18
CA ILE A 80 -11.79 -9.64 -3.86
C ILE A 80 -10.34 -10.04 -3.68
N TRP A 81 -9.94 -10.44 -2.47
CA TRP A 81 -8.61 -11.01 -2.24
C TRP A 81 -8.38 -12.30 -3.02
N ASP A 82 -9.37 -13.18 -3.12
CA ASP A 82 -9.30 -14.41 -3.93
C ASP A 82 -8.97 -14.08 -5.41
N GLU A 83 -9.58 -13.03 -5.97
CA GLU A 83 -9.31 -12.59 -7.34
C GLU A 83 -7.94 -11.91 -7.48
N LEU A 84 -7.55 -11.05 -6.53
CA LEU A 84 -6.23 -10.41 -6.53
C LEU A 84 -5.11 -11.44 -6.42
N ASP A 85 -5.31 -12.49 -5.61
CA ASP A 85 -4.37 -13.59 -5.45
C ASP A 85 -4.24 -14.43 -6.71
N ARG A 86 -5.37 -14.78 -7.34
CA ARG A 86 -5.40 -15.48 -8.64
C ARG A 86 -4.55 -14.74 -9.69
N LEU A 87 -4.53 -13.41 -9.63
CA LEU A 87 -3.80 -12.54 -10.55
C LEU A 87 -2.39 -12.20 -10.06
N ALA A 88 -1.95 -12.70 -8.90
CA ALA A 88 -0.69 -12.37 -8.24
C ALA A 88 -0.45 -10.84 -8.14
N ALA A 89 -1.54 -10.12 -7.85
CA ALA A 89 -1.60 -8.67 -7.93
C ALA A 89 -0.66 -8.00 -6.92
N ILE A 90 -0.16 -6.83 -7.32
CA ILE A 90 0.47 -5.90 -6.38
C ILE A 90 -0.60 -4.93 -5.91
N VAL A 91 -0.80 -4.88 -4.60
CA VAL A 91 -1.86 -4.11 -3.95
C VAL A 91 -1.22 -2.96 -3.18
N PHE A 92 -1.44 -1.73 -3.63
CA PHE A 92 -1.02 -0.53 -2.90
C PHE A 92 -2.17 -0.08 -2.00
N ILE A 93 -1.96 -0.09 -0.68
CA ILE A 93 -2.99 0.29 0.29
C ILE A 93 -2.75 1.73 0.74
N HIS A 94 -3.43 2.66 0.09
CA HIS A 94 -3.36 4.07 0.45
C HIS A 94 -4.26 4.37 1.65
N PRO A 95 -3.86 5.25 2.58
CA PRO A 95 -4.71 5.71 3.67
C PRO A 95 -6.09 6.21 3.20
N GLY A 96 -7.14 5.70 3.82
CA GLY A 96 -8.52 6.19 3.79
C GLY A 96 -9.03 6.39 5.23
N LEU A 97 -10.18 7.02 5.40
CA LEU A 97 -10.67 7.45 6.73
C LEU A 97 -12.04 6.93 7.13
N GLU A 98 -12.55 5.91 6.46
CA GLU A 98 -13.93 5.48 6.76
C GLU A 98 -14.08 4.93 8.19
N THR A 99 -12.99 4.55 8.86
CA THR A 99 -13.03 3.98 10.22
C THR A 99 -12.50 4.89 11.33
N ALA A 100 -11.88 6.03 11.00
CA ALA A 100 -11.42 6.97 12.02
C ALA A 100 -12.60 7.82 12.52
N GLY A 101 -12.82 7.81 13.83
CA GLY A 101 -13.87 8.63 14.48
C GLY A 101 -13.69 10.13 14.26
N ASP A 102 -14.67 10.91 14.72
CA ASP A 102 -14.63 12.37 14.60
C ASP A 102 -13.43 12.96 15.35
N PRO A 103 -12.74 13.98 14.78
CA PRO A 103 -11.63 14.63 15.45
C PRO A 103 -12.09 15.30 16.75
N ILE A 104 -11.20 15.35 17.74
CA ILE A 104 -11.42 16.14 18.96
C ILE A 104 -11.55 17.62 18.55
N MET A 105 -12.58 18.30 19.04
CA MET A 105 -12.91 19.69 18.71
C MET A 105 -11.96 20.67 19.44
N GLU A 106 -10.74 20.79 18.93
CA GLU A 106 -9.70 21.69 19.45
C GLU A 106 -9.56 22.97 18.59
N PRO A 107 -9.11 24.10 19.16
CA PRO A 107 -8.96 25.35 18.42
C PRO A 107 -7.85 25.32 17.36
N ARG A 108 -6.97 24.30 17.40
CA ARG A 108 -5.99 23.99 16.34
C ARG A 108 -5.98 22.49 16.08
N THR A 109 -6.79 22.02 15.14
CA THR A 109 -6.77 20.63 14.69
C THR A 109 -5.70 20.46 13.62
N LEU A 110 -4.81 19.50 13.84
CA LEU A 110 -3.91 19.03 12.81
C LEU A 110 -4.75 18.22 11.80
N PRO A 111 -4.60 18.43 10.49
CA PRO A 111 -5.37 17.69 9.52
C PRO A 111 -4.99 16.20 9.53
N LYS A 112 -5.98 15.36 9.26
CA LYS A 112 -5.89 13.88 9.31
C LYS A 112 -4.68 13.25 8.60
N PRO A 113 -4.20 13.74 7.43
CA PRO A 113 -3.01 13.20 6.78
C PRO A 113 -1.73 13.24 7.62
N ILE A 114 -1.64 14.13 8.62
CA ILE A 114 -0.40 14.28 9.41
C ILE A 114 -0.23 13.14 10.42
N PHE A 115 -1.33 12.59 10.97
CA PHE A 115 -1.26 11.59 12.03
C PHE A 115 -2.24 10.43 11.79
N ASP A 116 -3.53 10.73 11.64
CA ASP A 116 -4.58 9.71 11.61
C ASP A 116 -4.42 8.70 10.47
N TRP A 117 -4.01 9.17 9.28
CA TRP A 117 -3.80 8.31 8.11
C TRP A 117 -2.73 7.24 8.34
N THR A 118 -1.66 7.57 9.07
CA THR A 118 -0.61 6.60 9.40
C THR A 118 -1.10 5.52 10.37
N HIS A 119 -2.06 5.86 11.25
CA HIS A 119 -2.72 4.91 12.13
C HIS A 119 -3.72 4.04 11.37
N GLU A 120 -4.44 4.58 10.38
CA GLU A 120 -5.36 3.78 9.54
C GLU A 120 -4.60 2.71 8.74
N THR A 121 -3.45 3.05 8.14
CA THR A 121 -2.56 2.06 7.50
C THR A 121 -2.12 0.99 8.49
N THR A 122 -1.79 1.40 9.72
CA THR A 122 -1.38 0.48 10.79
C THR A 122 -2.48 -0.49 11.16
N ARG A 123 -3.71 0.00 11.31
CA ARG A 123 -4.88 -0.81 11.69
C ARG A 123 -5.22 -1.82 10.60
N THR A 124 -5.25 -1.41 9.33
CA THR A 124 -5.57 -2.33 8.24
C THR A 124 -4.46 -3.39 8.04
N ALA A 125 -3.18 -3.01 8.18
CA ALA A 125 -2.07 -3.95 8.10
C ALA A 125 -2.13 -5.01 9.21
N ALA A 126 -2.38 -4.58 10.46
CA ALA A 126 -2.59 -5.48 11.57
C ALA A 126 -3.80 -6.40 11.34
N HIS A 127 -4.90 -5.83 10.87
CA HIS A 127 -6.13 -6.57 10.59
C HIS A 127 -5.90 -7.68 9.57
N LEU A 128 -5.23 -7.39 8.45
CA LEU A 128 -4.89 -8.35 7.40
C LEU A 128 -4.08 -9.57 7.91
N ILE A 129 -3.22 -9.36 8.91
CA ILE A 129 -2.45 -10.45 9.52
C ILE A 129 -3.32 -11.21 10.52
N THR A 130 -4.06 -10.52 11.38
CA THR A 130 -4.93 -11.17 12.40
C THR A 130 -6.04 -12.00 11.77
N THR A 131 -6.53 -11.62 10.59
CA THR A 131 -7.58 -12.35 9.86
C THR A 131 -7.04 -13.37 8.86
N ASP A 132 -5.74 -13.67 8.89
CA ASP A 132 -5.08 -14.60 7.98
C ASP A 132 -5.23 -14.26 6.48
N THR A 133 -5.61 -13.02 6.15
CA THR A 133 -5.85 -12.62 4.75
C THR A 133 -4.57 -12.76 3.94
N LEU A 134 -3.43 -12.31 4.43
CA LEU A 134 -2.16 -12.46 3.69
C LEU A 134 -1.70 -13.93 3.63
N ARG A 135 -1.88 -14.66 4.73
CA ARG A 135 -1.50 -16.08 4.82
C ARG A 135 -2.28 -16.94 3.83
N THR A 136 -3.54 -16.61 3.59
CA THR A 136 -4.43 -17.32 2.65
C THR A 136 -4.34 -16.83 1.20
N HIS A 137 -3.69 -15.68 0.96
CA HIS A 137 -3.50 -15.07 -0.36
C HIS A 137 -2.01 -14.74 -0.61
N PRO A 138 -1.14 -15.77 -0.67
CA PRO A 138 0.31 -15.59 -0.68
C PRO A 138 0.88 -15.07 -2.01
N ALA A 139 0.11 -15.08 -3.10
CA ALA A 139 0.54 -14.53 -4.39
C ALA A 139 0.36 -13.00 -4.45
N CYS A 140 -0.50 -12.44 -3.61
CA CYS A 140 -0.62 -10.99 -3.44
C CYS A 140 0.64 -10.40 -2.82
N ARG A 141 1.09 -9.26 -3.34
CA ARG A 141 2.18 -8.45 -2.76
C ARG A 141 1.62 -7.11 -2.34
N VAL A 142 1.70 -6.81 -1.05
CA VAL A 142 1.05 -5.62 -0.48
C VAL A 142 2.08 -4.53 -0.17
N ILE A 143 1.84 -3.33 -0.68
CA ILE A 143 2.63 -2.12 -0.40
C ILE A 143 1.87 -1.24 0.58
N LEU A 144 2.54 -0.88 1.68
CA LEU A 144 2.08 0.10 2.65
C LEU A 144 2.91 1.37 2.48
N PRO A 145 2.31 2.49 2.07
CA PRO A 145 3.03 3.74 1.89
C PRO A 145 3.45 4.33 3.24
N HIS A 146 4.28 5.38 3.16
CA HIS A 146 4.66 6.17 4.33
C HIS A 146 5.37 5.34 5.41
N GLY A 147 6.23 4.42 4.98
CA GLY A 147 6.93 3.47 5.85
C GLY A 147 6.00 2.49 6.56
N GLY A 148 4.75 2.31 6.10
CA GLY A 148 3.73 1.54 6.82
C GLY A 148 3.03 2.32 7.93
N GLY A 149 3.18 3.64 7.95
CA GLY A 149 2.65 4.50 9.00
C GLY A 149 3.31 4.20 10.35
N THR A 150 2.49 4.05 11.40
CA THR A 150 3.01 3.69 12.74
C THR A 150 3.30 2.20 12.93
N PHE A 151 3.00 1.36 11.94
CA PHE A 151 3.04 -0.10 12.07
C PHE A 151 4.40 -0.65 12.49
N PRO A 152 5.54 -0.32 11.83
CA PRO A 152 6.85 -0.84 12.24
C PRO A 152 7.20 -0.53 13.69
N TYR A 153 6.80 0.66 14.17
CA TYR A 153 7.12 1.10 15.53
C TYR A 153 6.34 0.33 16.60
N ILE A 154 5.07 -0.03 16.34
CA ILE A 154 4.20 -0.67 17.33
C ILE A 154 3.93 -2.16 17.08
N VAL A 155 4.55 -2.76 16.05
CA VAL A 155 4.26 -4.13 15.61
C VAL A 155 4.40 -5.17 16.74
N HIS A 156 5.44 -5.07 17.58
CA HIS A 156 5.62 -5.98 18.71
C HIS A 156 4.50 -5.86 19.74
N ARG A 157 4.00 -4.64 19.98
CA ARG A 157 2.87 -4.42 20.88
C ARG A 157 1.61 -5.08 20.31
N ILE A 158 1.37 -4.94 19.01
CA ILE A 158 0.22 -5.56 18.35
C ILE A 158 0.31 -7.08 18.46
N ALA A 159 1.44 -7.68 18.06
CA ALA A 159 1.63 -9.12 18.06
C ALA A 159 1.37 -9.77 19.43
N HIS A 160 2.04 -9.27 20.48
CA HIS A 160 1.93 -9.86 21.82
C HIS A 160 0.58 -9.60 22.50
N LEU A 161 -0.06 -8.44 22.25
CA LEU A 161 -1.39 -8.19 22.80
C LEU A 161 -2.46 -8.99 22.07
N SER A 162 -2.35 -9.16 20.74
CA SER A 162 -3.25 -10.02 19.98
C SER A 162 -3.14 -11.47 20.43
N GLU A 163 -1.93 -11.97 20.66
CA GLU A 163 -1.71 -13.32 21.21
C GLU A 163 -2.27 -13.43 22.63
N GLY A 164 -1.88 -12.51 23.53
CA GLY A 164 -2.29 -12.56 24.94
C GLY A 164 -3.80 -12.39 25.17
N PHE A 165 -4.51 -11.74 24.25
CA PHE A 165 -5.97 -11.61 24.27
C PHE A 165 -6.69 -12.66 23.41
N ASN A 166 -5.98 -13.61 22.81
CA ASN A 166 -6.52 -14.65 21.92
C ASN A 166 -7.34 -14.06 20.74
N LEU A 167 -6.81 -13.01 20.10
CA LEU A 167 -7.43 -12.35 18.94
C LEU A 167 -7.03 -12.97 17.59
N MET A 168 -6.18 -13.99 17.60
CA MET A 168 -5.66 -14.66 16.41
C MET A 168 -5.27 -16.11 16.74
N ASP A 169 -5.33 -16.99 15.73
CA ASP A 169 -4.94 -18.40 15.84
C ASP A 169 -3.46 -18.61 15.44
N LYS A 170 -2.58 -17.73 15.93
CA LYS A 170 -1.12 -17.78 15.69
C LYS A 170 -0.35 -17.13 16.83
N THR A 171 0.93 -17.46 16.92
CA THR A 171 1.85 -16.85 17.90
C THR A 171 2.24 -15.43 17.53
N ALA A 172 2.75 -14.66 18.51
CA ALA A 172 3.31 -13.34 18.25
C ALA A 172 4.49 -13.39 17.26
N ASP A 173 5.31 -14.44 17.31
CA ASP A 173 6.45 -14.61 16.39
C ASP A 173 6.00 -14.87 14.95
N GLU A 174 4.95 -15.66 14.74
CA GLU A 174 4.35 -15.86 13.41
C GLU A 174 3.76 -14.56 12.85
N PHE A 175 3.04 -13.79 13.69
CA PHE A 175 2.56 -12.47 13.31
C PHE A 175 3.72 -11.56 12.88
N LEU A 176 4.81 -11.55 13.66
CA LEU A 176 5.97 -10.72 13.39
C LEU A 176 6.68 -11.13 12.09
N ASP A 177 6.77 -12.42 11.75
CA ASP A 177 7.34 -12.81 10.45
C ASP A 177 6.45 -12.37 9.28
N GLU A 178 5.13 -12.54 9.40
CA GLU A 178 4.16 -12.07 8.40
C GLU A 178 4.25 -10.56 8.19
N ALA A 179 4.37 -9.79 9.27
CA ALA A 179 4.46 -8.33 9.26
C ALA A 179 5.66 -7.79 8.46
N LYS A 180 6.75 -8.56 8.35
CA LYS A 180 7.93 -8.14 7.59
C LYS A 180 7.80 -8.37 6.09
N ASN A 181 6.77 -9.10 5.65
CA ASN A 181 6.53 -9.40 4.22
C ASN A 181 5.83 -8.27 3.46
N PHE A 182 5.26 -7.28 4.13
CA PHE A 182 4.80 -6.07 3.45
C PHE A 182 5.96 -5.37 2.74
N TYR A 183 5.66 -4.68 1.66
CA TYR A 183 6.55 -3.70 1.06
C TYR A 183 6.24 -2.32 1.64
N PHE A 184 7.26 -1.48 1.79
CA PHE A 184 7.15 -0.16 2.43
C PHE A 184 7.78 0.90 1.55
N ASP A 185 7.04 1.94 1.15
CA ASP A 185 7.67 3.07 0.49
C ASP A 185 8.22 4.11 1.48
N LEU A 186 9.16 4.93 1.02
CA LEU A 186 9.84 5.95 1.83
C LEU A 186 9.16 7.32 1.84
N ALA A 187 7.95 7.46 1.30
CA ALA A 187 7.29 8.77 1.24
C ALA A 187 7.04 9.33 2.64
N PHE A 188 7.70 10.44 2.96
CA PHE A 188 7.75 11.11 4.25
C PHE A 188 8.24 10.23 5.41
N ALA A 189 8.86 9.09 5.12
CA ALA A 189 9.34 8.11 6.09
C ALA A 189 10.83 7.76 5.95
N GLY A 190 11.54 8.24 4.93
CA GLY A 190 12.95 7.90 4.69
C GLY A 190 13.99 8.83 5.32
N TYR A 191 13.68 9.50 6.42
CA TYR A 191 14.69 10.20 7.25
C TYR A 191 15.56 9.19 8.00
N GLU A 192 16.80 9.57 8.38
CA GLU A 192 17.81 8.62 8.89
C GLU A 192 17.31 7.70 10.02
N ASP A 193 16.67 8.27 11.05
CA ASP A 193 16.19 7.49 12.20
C ASP A 193 15.03 6.55 11.85
N THR A 194 14.06 7.03 11.07
CA THR A 194 12.89 6.24 10.65
C THR A 194 13.28 5.19 9.62
N LEU A 195 14.21 5.50 8.73
CA LEU A 195 14.77 4.58 7.75
C LEU A 195 15.53 3.45 8.44
N ARG A 196 16.33 3.74 9.47
CA ARG A 196 17.03 2.70 10.26
C ARG A 196 16.02 1.72 10.86
N LEU A 197 15.00 2.24 11.55
CA LEU A 197 13.93 1.40 12.12
C LEU A 197 13.27 0.53 11.05
N LEU A 198 12.92 1.12 9.91
CA LEU A 198 12.22 0.42 8.84
C LEU A 198 13.09 -0.69 8.22
N LEU A 199 14.38 -0.44 8.02
CA LEU A 199 15.32 -1.42 7.46
C LEU A 199 15.65 -2.56 8.42
N ASP A 200 15.66 -2.31 9.73
CA ASP A 200 15.81 -3.36 10.75
C ASP A 200 14.54 -4.23 10.87
N PHE A 201 13.37 -3.65 10.55
CA PHE A 201 12.09 -4.32 10.59
C PHE A 201 11.81 -5.14 9.32
N ALA A 202 11.81 -4.51 8.15
CA ALA A 202 11.36 -5.10 6.89
C ALA A 202 12.28 -6.22 6.39
N LYS A 203 11.74 -7.17 5.60
CA LYS A 203 12.60 -8.16 4.91
C LYS A 203 13.52 -7.47 3.90
N PRO A 204 14.73 -8.00 3.65
CA PRO A 204 15.61 -7.47 2.62
C PRO A 204 14.90 -7.38 1.25
N GLY A 205 14.93 -6.21 0.61
CA GLY A 205 14.23 -5.98 -0.67
C GLY A 205 12.77 -5.55 -0.54
N HIS A 206 12.26 -5.33 0.68
CA HIS A 206 10.89 -4.89 0.92
C HIS A 206 10.75 -3.38 1.21
N VAL A 207 11.83 -2.60 1.07
CA VAL A 207 11.78 -1.14 1.17
C VAL A 207 11.92 -0.54 -0.23
N LEU A 208 10.98 0.33 -0.60
CA LEU A 208 10.82 0.94 -1.91
C LEU A 208 11.04 2.45 -1.84
N TYR A 209 11.62 3.03 -2.88
CA TYR A 209 11.68 4.48 -3.00
C TYR A 209 10.31 5.06 -3.38
N GLY A 210 9.91 6.16 -2.74
CA GLY A 210 8.61 6.81 -2.96
C GLY A 210 8.60 8.25 -2.44
N THR A 211 7.70 9.08 -2.96
CA THR A 211 7.66 10.53 -2.66
C THR A 211 6.29 11.10 -2.32
N ASP A 212 5.20 10.43 -2.72
CA ASP A 212 3.84 10.94 -2.57
C ASP A 212 3.59 12.30 -3.26
N TYR A 213 4.32 12.56 -4.35
CA TYR A 213 3.99 13.67 -5.26
C TYR A 213 2.71 13.33 -6.06
N PRO A 214 1.74 14.27 -6.22
CA PRO A 214 1.80 15.69 -5.90
C PRO A 214 1.15 16.11 -4.58
N PHE A 215 0.69 15.16 -3.74
CA PHE A 215 0.14 15.50 -2.42
C PHE A 215 1.21 16.20 -1.57
N GLY A 216 2.39 15.59 -1.51
CA GLY A 216 3.63 16.28 -1.23
C GLY A 216 3.89 17.35 -2.30
N ARG A 217 3.66 18.62 -1.97
CA ARG A 217 4.00 19.73 -2.87
C ARG A 217 5.50 19.72 -3.18
N GLU A 218 5.85 20.26 -4.34
CA GLU A 218 7.21 20.20 -4.90
C GLU A 218 8.34 20.51 -3.90
N ASN A 219 8.25 21.62 -3.15
CA ASN A 219 9.28 21.98 -2.16
C ASN A 219 9.39 20.97 -0.99
N MET A 220 8.26 20.38 -0.57
CA MET A 220 8.24 19.36 0.49
C MET A 220 8.87 18.07 -0.03
N VAL A 221 8.51 17.66 -1.25
CA VAL A 221 9.06 16.46 -1.88
C VAL A 221 10.55 16.60 -2.14
N LYS A 222 11.01 17.76 -2.65
CA LYS A 222 12.43 18.01 -2.88
C LYS A 222 13.23 17.86 -1.58
N THR A 223 12.74 18.46 -0.49
CA THR A 223 13.38 18.34 0.82
C THR A 223 13.47 16.88 1.26
N GLN A 224 12.36 16.13 1.17
CA GLN A 224 12.37 14.71 1.55
C GLN A 224 13.36 13.90 0.71
N VAL A 225 13.39 14.11 -0.61
CA VAL A 225 14.22 13.35 -1.55
C VAL A 225 15.70 13.57 -1.23
N GLU A 226 16.08 14.82 -0.98
CA GLU A 226 17.45 15.16 -0.54
C GLU A 226 17.81 14.43 0.77
N GLN A 227 16.88 14.31 1.72
CA GLN A 227 17.13 13.57 2.97
C GLN A 227 17.25 12.06 2.75
N ILE A 228 16.38 11.46 1.94
CA ILE A 228 16.43 10.03 1.62
C ILE A 228 17.74 9.70 0.91
N ASP A 229 18.09 10.49 -0.11
CA ASP A 229 19.31 10.27 -0.90
C ASP A 229 20.57 10.40 -0.03
N ASN A 230 20.59 11.38 0.88
CA ASN A 230 21.69 11.53 1.84
C ASN A 230 21.80 10.35 2.81
N ALA A 231 20.66 9.87 3.34
CA ALA A 231 20.63 8.72 4.24
C ALA A 231 21.06 7.41 3.55
N LEU A 232 20.81 7.28 2.24
CA LEU A 232 21.19 6.11 1.45
C LEU A 232 22.61 6.19 0.88
N LYS A 233 23.20 7.39 0.70
CA LYS A 233 24.42 7.64 -0.08
C LYS A 233 25.59 6.69 0.18
N ASN A 234 25.81 6.28 1.43
CA ASN A 234 26.95 5.45 1.83
C ASN A 234 26.57 4.01 2.21
N ARG A 235 25.31 3.62 1.98
CA ARG A 235 24.84 2.27 2.34
C ARG A 235 25.15 1.26 1.23
N ALA A 236 25.51 0.05 1.62
CA ALA A 236 25.79 -1.03 0.68
C ALA A 236 24.53 -1.50 -0.08
N ASP A 237 23.34 -1.35 0.52
CA ASP A 237 22.04 -1.73 -0.03
C ASP A 237 21.32 -0.56 -0.73
N ALA A 238 21.97 0.60 -0.91
CA ALA A 238 21.34 1.80 -1.48
C ALA A 238 20.68 1.52 -2.83
N LYS A 239 21.34 0.79 -3.73
CA LYS A 239 20.80 0.46 -5.06
C LYS A 239 19.55 -0.43 -4.96
N LEU A 240 19.50 -1.33 -3.97
CA LEU A 240 18.34 -2.19 -3.73
C LEU A 240 17.12 -1.34 -3.41
N ILE A 241 17.27 -0.36 -2.53
CA ILE A 241 16.19 0.52 -2.07
C ILE A 241 15.79 1.54 -3.15
N LEU A 242 16.78 2.17 -3.79
CA LEU A 242 16.55 3.21 -4.81
C LEU A 242 15.89 2.65 -6.09
N GLN A 243 16.08 1.36 -6.39
CA GLN A 243 15.67 0.81 -7.68
C GLN A 243 15.38 -0.69 -7.68
N ASP A 244 16.32 -1.54 -7.26
CA ASP A 244 16.24 -2.97 -7.62
C ASP A 244 15.04 -3.68 -6.97
N ALA A 245 14.61 -3.26 -5.78
CA ALA A 245 13.40 -3.78 -5.12
C ALA A 245 12.12 -3.52 -5.95
N ALA A 246 11.96 -2.31 -6.49
CA ALA A 246 10.84 -2.00 -7.39
C ALA A 246 10.94 -2.80 -8.71
N LEU A 247 12.15 -3.02 -9.24
CA LEU A 247 12.35 -3.83 -10.45
C LEU A 247 12.08 -5.33 -10.23
N GLN A 248 12.10 -5.82 -8.99
CA GLN A 248 11.64 -7.17 -8.67
C GLN A 248 10.11 -7.27 -8.73
N LEU A 249 9.40 -6.24 -8.27
CA LEU A 249 7.95 -6.15 -8.37
C LEU A 249 7.48 -5.99 -9.82
N TRP A 250 8.17 -5.14 -10.58
CA TRP A 250 7.82 -4.82 -11.97
C TRP A 250 9.00 -5.01 -12.93
N PRO A 251 9.30 -6.26 -13.31
CA PRO A 251 10.43 -6.56 -14.20
C PRO A 251 10.37 -5.87 -15.56
N ARG A 252 9.18 -5.46 -16.03
CA ARG A 252 8.99 -4.77 -17.32
C ARG A 252 9.72 -3.42 -17.41
N PHE A 253 10.07 -2.80 -16.28
CA PHE A 253 10.82 -1.55 -16.25
C PHE A 253 12.34 -1.75 -16.25
N LYS A 254 12.82 -3.00 -16.19
CA LYS A 254 14.24 -3.29 -16.38
C LYS A 254 14.61 -2.87 -17.80
N LYS A 255 15.48 -1.88 -17.93
CA LYS A 255 16.08 -1.56 -19.24
C LYS A 255 16.83 -2.81 -19.70
N VAL A 256 16.40 -3.40 -20.82
CA VAL A 256 17.23 -4.37 -21.53
C VAL A 256 18.43 -3.58 -22.04
N SER A 257 19.62 -3.86 -21.51
CA SER A 257 20.86 -3.35 -22.08
C SER A 257 20.95 -3.89 -23.50
N ASN A 258 20.69 -3.06 -24.50
CA ASN A 258 21.11 -3.36 -25.86
C ASN A 258 22.64 -3.39 -25.83
N VAL A 259 23.21 -4.57 -26.02
CA VAL A 259 24.62 -4.78 -26.36
C VAL A 259 24.88 -4.14 -27.72
#